data_AF-A0A133MV92-F1
#
_entry.id   AF-A0A133MV92-F1
#
_cell.length_a   1.000
_cell.length_b   1.000
_cell.length_c   1.000
_cell.angle_alpha   90.00
_cell.angle_beta   90.00
_cell.angle_gamma   90.00
#
_symmetry.space_group_name_H-M   'P 1'
#
loop_
_entity.id
_entity.type
_entity.pdbx_description
1 polymer ?
#
loop_
_entity_poly.entity_id
_entity_poly.type
_entity_poly.pdbx_seq_one_letter_code
_entity_poly.pdbx_strand_id
1 'polypeptide(L)'
;MNLYMNDIICILKLITRRGDFNLENIKSIFYFLLAGVFEIGGGYFIWLWLREGKSLIYGIIGALALILYGIIPTLQPENSNFGRVYATYGGIFIVLSILWGWKVDNIIPDKFDLIGGFIALIGVLIIMYAPRG
;
A
#
# COMPACT_ATOMS: atom_id res chain seq x y z
N MET A 1 24.64 33.53 -14.44
CA MET A 1 24.21 32.41 -15.33
C MET A 1 24.78 31.04 -14.93
N ASN A 2 25.83 30.95 -14.07
CA ASN A 2 26.40 29.67 -13.60
C ASN A 2 25.79 29.11 -12.28
N LEU A 3 24.99 29.88 -11.54
CA LEU A 3 24.40 29.43 -10.27
C LEU A 3 23.15 28.55 -10.48
N TYR A 4 22.25 28.93 -11.41
CA TYR A 4 21.03 28.16 -11.71
C TYR A 4 21.30 26.79 -12.37
N MET A 5 22.41 26.66 -13.11
CA MET A 5 22.75 25.42 -13.81
C MET A 5 23.29 24.34 -12.85
N ASN A 6 23.95 24.77 -11.77
CA ASN A 6 24.44 23.87 -10.72
C ASN A 6 23.30 23.32 -9.85
N ASP A 7 22.22 24.09 -9.63
CA ASP A 7 21.04 23.62 -8.90
C ASP A 7 20.26 22.56 -9.67
N ILE A 8 20.12 22.71 -10.99
CA ILE A 8 19.47 21.70 -11.85
C ILE A 8 20.30 20.40 -11.89
N ILE A 9 21.63 20.49 -11.95
CA ILE A 9 22.53 19.33 -11.86
C ILE A 9 22.48 18.69 -10.47
N CYS A 10 22.29 19.47 -9.40
CA CYS A 10 22.12 18.98 -8.03
C CYS A 10 20.78 18.25 -7.84
N ILE A 11 19.69 18.77 -8.40
CA ILE A 11 18.37 18.13 -8.41
C ILE A 11 18.38 16.86 -9.28
N LEU A 12 19.01 16.89 -10.46
CA LEU A 12 19.21 15.71 -11.30
C LEU A 12 20.08 14.66 -10.58
N LYS A 13 21.12 15.08 -9.85
CA LYS A 13 21.91 14.19 -8.98
C LYS A 13 21.11 13.69 -7.79
N LEU A 14 20.18 14.43 -7.20
CA LEU A 14 19.32 13.94 -6.11
C LEU A 14 18.25 12.96 -6.61
N ILE A 15 17.75 13.14 -7.82
CA ILE A 15 16.86 12.20 -8.51
C ILE A 15 17.63 10.93 -8.93
N THR A 16 18.89 11.07 -9.37
CA THR A 16 19.73 9.95 -9.85
C THR A 16 20.48 9.22 -8.72
N ARG A 17 20.83 9.90 -7.61
CA ARG A 17 21.53 9.32 -6.44
C ARG A 17 20.58 8.59 -5.49
N ARG A 18 19.26 8.67 -5.72
CA ARG A 18 18.24 7.76 -5.19
C ARG A 18 18.01 6.54 -6.10
N GLY A 19 18.96 6.26 -6.99
CA GLY A 19 19.01 5.06 -7.83
C GLY A 19 19.56 3.83 -7.13
N ASP A 20 19.78 3.88 -5.81
CA ASP A 20 20.02 2.65 -5.06
C ASP A 20 18.67 1.96 -4.87
N PHE A 21 18.30 1.11 -5.83
CA PHE A 21 17.35 0.03 -5.62
C PHE A 21 17.96 -0.93 -4.58
N ASN A 22 18.04 -0.47 -3.34
CA ASN A 22 18.58 -1.23 -2.22
C ASN A 22 17.58 -2.32 -1.84
N LEU A 23 18.10 -3.44 -1.35
CA LEU A 23 17.32 -4.57 -0.83
C LEU A 23 16.23 -4.13 0.16
N GLU A 24 16.44 -3.02 0.87
CA GLU A 24 15.50 -2.42 1.83
C GLU A 24 14.21 -1.86 1.20
N ASN A 25 14.29 -1.26 0.01
CA ASN A 25 13.11 -0.74 -0.70
C ASN A 25 12.23 -1.88 -1.21
N ILE A 26 12.87 -2.92 -1.75
CA ILE A 26 12.19 -4.13 -2.22
C ILE A 26 11.55 -4.87 -1.04
N LYS A 27 12.25 -5.01 0.09
CA LYS A 27 11.70 -5.56 1.33
C LYS A 27 10.49 -4.77 1.81
N SER A 28 10.57 -3.45 1.80
CA SER A 28 9.44 -2.59 2.21
C SER A 28 8.22 -2.82 1.33
N ILE A 29 8.37 -2.78 0.00
CA ILE A 29 7.29 -3.05 -0.97
C ILE A 29 6.72 -4.46 -0.78
N PHE A 30 7.58 -5.44 -0.51
CA PHE A 30 7.15 -6.81 -0.22
C PHE A 30 6.28 -6.88 1.04
N TYR A 31 6.70 -6.26 2.15
CA TYR A 31 5.89 -6.18 3.36
C TYR A 31 4.59 -5.40 3.15
N PHE A 32 4.61 -4.36 2.31
CA PHE A 32 3.41 -3.60 1.90
C PHE A 32 2.37 -4.52 1.25
N LEU A 33 2.79 -5.28 0.23
CA LEU A 33 1.90 -6.20 -0.48
C LEU A 33 1.44 -7.35 0.43
N LEU A 34 2.35 -7.88 1.25
CA LEU A 34 2.03 -8.96 2.17
C LEU A 34 0.99 -8.52 3.21
N ALA A 35 1.17 -7.37 3.84
CA ALA A 35 0.21 -6.79 4.76
C ALA A 35 -1.17 -6.59 4.10
N GLY A 36 -1.21 -6.01 2.89
CA GLY A 36 -2.45 -5.81 2.17
C GLY A 36 -3.20 -7.11 1.86
N VAL A 37 -2.48 -8.18 1.51
CA VAL A 37 -3.10 -9.50 1.27
C VAL A 37 -3.67 -10.09 2.57
N PHE A 38 -2.95 -9.99 3.69
CA PHE A 38 -3.44 -10.49 4.98
C PHE A 38 -4.63 -9.68 5.50
N GLU A 39 -4.65 -8.36 5.27
CA GLU A 39 -5.74 -7.48 5.66
C GLU A 39 -7.01 -7.76 4.86
N ILE A 40 -6.93 -7.70 3.52
CA ILE A 40 -8.08 -7.94 2.63
C ILE A 40 -8.54 -9.39 2.76
N GLY A 41 -7.62 -10.34 2.71
CA GLY A 41 -7.91 -11.76 2.86
C GLY A 41 -8.53 -12.08 4.22
N GLY A 42 -7.94 -11.57 5.31
CA GLY A 42 -8.46 -11.75 6.66
C GLY A 42 -9.87 -11.19 6.82
N GLY A 43 -10.11 -9.98 6.33
CA GLY A 43 -11.44 -9.35 6.28
C GLY A 43 -12.45 -10.17 5.46
N TYR A 44 -12.04 -10.66 4.29
CA TYR A 44 -12.87 -11.52 3.44
C TYR A 44 -13.26 -12.83 4.13
N PHE A 45 -12.33 -13.48 4.84
CA PHE A 45 -12.61 -14.70 5.60
C PHE A 45 -13.60 -14.47 6.76
N ILE A 46 -13.51 -13.32 7.44
CA ILE A 46 -14.51 -12.90 8.43
C ILE A 46 -15.86 -12.62 7.77
N TRP A 47 -15.87 -11.98 6.60
CA TRP A 47 -17.08 -11.72 5.82
C TRP A 47 -17.78 -13.03 5.44
N LEU A 48 -17.05 -14.01 4.92
CA LEU A 48 -17.57 -15.34 4.60
C LEU A 48 -18.22 -16.02 5.82
N TRP A 49 -17.61 -15.90 7.00
CA TRP A 49 -18.17 -16.47 8.22
C TRP A 49 -19.46 -15.78 8.66
N LEU A 50 -19.44 -14.44 8.79
CA LEU A 50 -20.57 -13.68 9.36
C LEU A 50 -21.70 -13.42 8.37
N ARG A 51 -21.39 -13.15 7.09
CA ARG A 51 -22.37 -12.78 6.06
C ARG A 51 -22.85 -13.97 5.25
N GLU A 52 -21.97 -14.91 4.91
CA GLU A 52 -22.33 -16.09 4.11
C GLU A 52 -22.63 -17.34 4.94
N GLY A 53 -22.54 -17.23 6.28
CA GLY A 53 -22.84 -18.35 7.17
C GLY A 53 -21.89 -19.54 7.01
N LYS A 54 -20.67 -19.31 6.50
CA LYS A 54 -19.65 -20.36 6.40
C LYS A 54 -19.23 -20.84 7.79
N SER A 55 -18.51 -21.96 7.85
CA SER A 55 -18.05 -22.54 9.12
C SER A 55 -17.19 -21.56 9.95
N LEU A 56 -17.24 -21.70 11.27
CA LEU A 56 -16.44 -20.93 12.24
C LEU A 56 -14.93 -20.95 11.93
N ILE A 57 -14.45 -22.00 11.26
CA ILE A 57 -13.05 -22.13 10.81
C ILE A 57 -12.63 -20.95 9.93
N TYR A 58 -13.50 -20.48 9.03
CA TYR A 58 -13.22 -19.32 8.19
C TYR A 58 -13.06 -18.06 9.06
N GLY A 59 -13.89 -17.90 10.08
CA GLY A 59 -13.78 -16.80 11.05
C GLY A 59 -12.47 -16.82 11.83
N ILE A 60 -12.04 -17.99 12.31
CA ILE A 60 -10.78 -18.15 13.05
C ILE A 60 -9.58 -17.86 12.16
N ILE A 61 -9.57 -18.40 10.94
CA ILE A 61 -8.49 -18.15 9.96
C ILE A 61 -8.44 -16.66 9.61
N GLY A 62 -9.58 -16.02 9.39
CA GLY A 62 -9.67 -14.59 9.12
C GLY A 62 -9.14 -13.75 10.29
N ALA A 63 -9.50 -14.09 11.52
CA ALA A 63 -9.02 -13.40 12.72
C ALA A 63 -7.50 -13.54 12.89
N LEU A 64 -6.96 -14.74 12.69
CA LEU A 64 -5.51 -14.97 12.74
C LEU A 64 -4.78 -14.18 11.65
N ALA A 65 -5.33 -14.13 10.43
CA ALA A 65 -4.77 -13.33 9.34
C ALA A 65 -4.75 -11.84 9.67
N LEU A 66 -5.80 -11.31 10.30
CA LEU A 66 -5.86 -9.90 10.74
C LEU A 66 -4.87 -9.59 11.87
N ILE A 67 -4.65 -10.52 12.79
CA ILE A 67 -3.61 -10.38 13.83
C ILE A 67 -2.22 -10.33 13.18
N LEU A 68 -1.94 -11.23 12.22
CA LEU A 68 -0.69 -11.22 11.48
C LEU A 68 -0.49 -9.93 10.68
N TYR A 69 -1.56 -9.43 10.05
CA TYR A 69 -1.55 -8.12 9.40
C TYR A 69 -1.09 -7.03 10.37
N GLY A 70 -1.63 -6.95 11.59
CA GLY A 70 -1.22 -5.91 12.56
C GLY A 70 0.28 -5.97 12.93
N ILE A 71 0.91 -7.14 12.79
CA ILE A 71 2.33 -7.36 13.09
C ILE A 71 3.22 -6.97 11.91
N ILE A 72 2.81 -7.24 10.66
CA ILE A 72 3.66 -7.06 9.47
C ILE A 72 4.18 -5.61 9.29
N PRO A 73 3.38 -4.54 9.42
CA PRO A 73 3.85 -3.16 9.32
C PRO A 73 4.89 -2.78 10.38
N THR A 74 4.96 -3.51 11.50
CA THR A 74 5.97 -3.25 12.55
C THR A 74 7.37 -3.73 12.15
N LEU A 75 7.47 -4.61 11.15
CA LEU A 75 8.74 -5.11 10.61
C LEU A 75 9.36 -4.14 9.59
N GLN A 76 8.72 -3.00 9.35
CA GLN A 76 9.15 -2.05 8.35
C GLN A 76 10.23 -1.10 8.88
N PRO A 77 11.19 -0.65 8.06
CA PRO A 77 12.34 0.14 8.53
C PRO A 77 11.94 1.43 9.25
N GLU A 78 12.58 1.70 10.40
CA GLU A 78 12.29 2.85 11.29
C GLU A 78 12.51 4.24 10.67
N ASN A 79 13.22 4.30 9.54
CA ASN A 79 13.63 5.56 8.90
C ASN A 79 12.48 6.32 8.21
N SER A 80 11.25 5.81 8.29
CA SER A 80 10.07 6.39 7.64
C SER A 80 9.03 6.82 8.68
N ASN A 81 8.53 8.06 8.59
CA ASN A 81 7.51 8.58 9.51
C ASN A 81 6.24 7.71 9.47
N PHE A 82 5.93 7.03 10.58
CA PHE A 82 4.83 6.06 10.71
C PHE A 82 3.53 6.53 10.03
N GLY A 83 3.09 7.77 10.30
CA GLY A 83 1.84 8.29 9.75
C GLY A 83 1.84 8.42 8.22
N ARG A 84 2.99 8.71 7.61
CA ARG A 84 3.11 8.83 6.14
C ARG A 84 3.17 7.46 5.46
N VAL A 85 3.81 6.50 6.12
CA VAL A 85 3.83 5.11 5.66
C VAL A 85 2.40 4.56 5.69
N TYR A 86 1.66 4.74 6.79
CA TYR A 86 0.25 4.34 6.91
C TYR A 86 -0.69 5.05 5.93
N ALA A 87 -0.47 6.33 5.65
CA ALA A 87 -1.23 7.03 4.61
C ALA A 87 -0.95 6.48 3.20
N THR A 88 0.29 6.04 2.94
CA THR A 88 0.67 5.38 1.69
C THR A 88 0.04 3.99 1.57
N TYR A 89 0.03 3.22 2.68
CA TYR A 89 -0.69 1.94 2.79
C TYR A 89 -2.14 2.08 2.35
N GLY A 90 -2.85 3.11 2.83
CA GLY A 90 -4.26 3.31 2.52
C GLY A 90 -4.56 3.45 1.02
N GLY A 91 -3.71 4.13 0.25
CA GLY A 91 -3.94 4.23 -1.20
C GLY A 91 -3.60 2.95 -1.97
N ILE A 92 -2.57 2.22 -1.55
CA ILE A 92 -2.27 0.89 -2.12
C ILE A 92 -3.41 -0.08 -1.80
N PHE A 93 -3.96 0.01 -0.60
CA PHE A 93 -5.09 -0.81 -0.14
C PHE A 93 -6.34 -0.63 -1.00
N ILE A 94 -6.63 0.60 -1.44
CA ILE A 94 -7.74 0.89 -2.36
C ILE A 94 -7.56 0.13 -3.68
N VAL A 95 -6.37 0.20 -4.28
CA VAL A 95 -6.08 -0.49 -5.55
C VAL A 95 -6.13 -2.01 -5.37
N LEU A 96 -5.54 -2.53 -4.29
CA LEU A 96 -5.58 -3.96 -3.98
C LEU A 96 -7.02 -4.45 -3.74
N SER A 97 -7.87 -3.67 -3.08
CA SER A 97 -9.27 -4.02 -2.85
C SER A 97 -10.06 -4.11 -4.16
N ILE A 98 -9.84 -3.19 -5.09
CA ILE A 98 -10.45 -3.23 -6.42
C ILE A 98 -9.99 -4.49 -7.18
N LEU A 99 -8.69 -4.79 -7.15
CA LEU A 99 -8.13 -6.00 -7.77
C LEU A 99 -8.65 -7.29 -7.13
N TRP A 100 -8.84 -7.29 -5.81
CA TRP A 100 -9.40 -8.42 -5.07
C TRP A 100 -10.86 -8.66 -5.46
N GLY A 101 -11.70 -7.61 -5.46
CA GLY A 101 -13.09 -7.71 -5.91
C GLY A 101 -13.20 -8.21 -7.35
N TRP A 102 -12.27 -7.81 -8.21
CA TRP A 102 -12.22 -8.31 -9.58
C TRP A 102 -11.85 -9.79 -9.68
N LYS A 103 -10.84 -10.25 -8.93
CA LYS A 103 -10.30 -11.59 -9.09
C LYS A 103 -10.99 -12.65 -8.23
N VAL A 104 -11.43 -12.28 -7.03
CA VAL A 104 -12.03 -13.19 -6.04
C VAL A 104 -13.55 -13.13 -6.12
N ASP A 105 -14.12 -11.92 -6.11
CA ASP A 105 -15.56 -11.74 -6.16
C ASP A 105 -16.12 -11.74 -7.61
N ASN A 106 -15.25 -11.80 -8.63
CA ASN A 106 -15.58 -11.72 -10.06
C ASN A 106 -16.39 -10.46 -10.44
N ILE A 107 -16.23 -9.38 -9.68
CA ILE A 107 -16.91 -8.10 -9.92
C ILE A 107 -16.03 -7.27 -10.86
N ILE A 108 -16.52 -7.01 -12.07
CA ILE A 108 -15.79 -6.18 -13.03
C ILE A 108 -15.72 -4.75 -12.48
N PRO A 109 -14.53 -4.16 -12.29
CA PRO A 109 -14.39 -2.81 -11.75
C PRO A 109 -15.03 -1.79 -12.70
N ASP A 110 -15.84 -0.89 -12.13
CA ASP A 110 -16.48 0.17 -12.89
C ASP A 110 -15.49 1.33 -13.15
N LYS A 111 -15.82 2.19 -14.12
CA LYS A 111 -15.11 3.44 -14.39
C LYS A 111 -14.96 4.29 -13.13
N PHE A 112 -15.95 4.29 -12.23
CA PHE A 112 -15.87 5.01 -10.97
C PHE A 112 -14.84 4.41 -10.01
N ASP A 113 -14.71 3.08 -9.95
CA ASP A 113 -13.67 2.40 -9.15
C ASP A 113 -12.28 2.75 -9.65
N LEU A 114 -12.10 2.76 -10.97
CA LEU A 114 -10.83 3.13 -11.60
C LEU A 114 -10.47 4.60 -11.36
N ILE A 115 -11.43 5.52 -11.48
CA ILE A 115 -11.23 6.95 -11.18
C ILE A 115 -10.90 7.14 -9.70
N GLY A 116 -11.63 6.48 -8.79
CA GLY A 116 -11.39 6.54 -7.36
C GLY A 116 -10.01 6.01 -6.98
N GLY A 117 -9.63 4.86 -7.53
CA GLY A 117 -8.28 4.29 -7.36
C GLY A 117 -7.18 5.22 -7.89
N PHE A 118 -7.40 5.86 -9.04
CA PHE A 118 -6.44 6.82 -9.59
C PHE A 118 -6.29 8.06 -8.71
N ILE A 119 -7.39 8.61 -8.19
CA ILE A 119 -7.36 9.75 -7.25
C ILE A 119 -6.64 9.37 -5.96
N ALA A 120 -6.90 8.16 -5.42
CA ALA A 120 -6.21 7.66 -4.23
C ALA A 120 -4.70 7.56 -4.45
N LEU A 121 -4.27 7.05 -5.62
CA LEU A 121 -2.85 7.01 -6.00
C LEU A 121 -2.23 8.41 -6.09
N ILE A 122 -2.94 9.38 -6.67
CA ILE A 122 -2.49 10.78 -6.68
C ILE A 122 -2.32 11.30 -5.24
N GLY A 123 -3.27 11.01 -4.36
CA GLY A 123 -3.18 11.36 -2.94
C GLY A 123 -1.93 10.80 -2.27
N VAL A 124 -1.62 9.52 -2.53
CA VAL A 124 -0.37 8.88 -2.06
C VAL A 124 0.86 9.59 -2.62
N LEU A 125 0.88 9.92 -3.91
CA LEU A 125 2.01 10.63 -4.52
C LEU A 125 2.23 12.00 -3.88
N ILE A 126 1.16 12.74 -3.57
CA ILE A 126 1.25 14.01 -2.86
C ILE A 126 1.82 13.79 -1.45
N ILE A 127 1.30 12.80 -0.72
CA ILE A 127 1.74 12.49 0.66
C ILE A 127 3.19 11.98 0.69
N MET A 128 3.68 11.31 -0.34
CA MET A 128 5.09 10.88 -0.40
C MET A 128 6.01 12.01 -0.86
N TYR A 129 5.67 12.70 -1.95
CA TYR A 129 6.62 13.52 -2.71
C TYR A 129 6.43 15.04 -2.57
N ALA A 130 5.39 15.52 -1.87
CA ALA A 130 5.26 16.96 -1.67
C ALA A 130 6.51 17.55 -1.00
N PRO A 131 7.12 18.61 -1.55
CA PRO A 131 8.26 19.28 -0.94
C PRO A 131 7.83 19.87 0.40
N ARG A 132 8.61 19.58 1.45
CA ARG A 132 8.44 20.24 2.75
C ARG A 132 9.63 21.14 2.95
N GLY A 133 9.36 22.44 3.10
CA GLY A 133 10.32 23.41 3.62
C GLY A 133 10.60 23.17 5.10
#